data_AF-K2AEE8-F1
#
_entry.id   AF-K2AEE8-F1
#
_cell.length_a   1.000
_cell.length_b   1.000
_cell.length_c   1.000
_cell.angle_alpha   90.00
_cell.angle_beta   90.00
_cell.angle_gamma   90.00
#
_symmetry.space_group_name_H-M   'P 1'
#
loop_
_entity.id
_entity.type
_entity.pdbx_description
1 polymer ?
#
loop_
_entity_poly.entity_id
_entity_poly.type
_entity_poly.pdbx_seq_one_letter_code
_entity_poly.pdbx_strand_id
1 'polypeptide(L)'
;MTSPLSHPLVATSGTGDWMHDRLTEARGVLANTSQHPESLVILAARVVVGQTDDTRECGDAIDLLRQLDRRPLHAIAAAAFPNGGAA
;
A
#
# COMPACT_ATOMS: atom_id res chain seq x y z
N MET A 1 -3.65 -45.19 -11.09
CA MET A 1 -3.18 -44.60 -9.83
C MET A 1 -3.08 -43.09 -10.03
N THR A 2 -4.08 -42.33 -9.61
CA THR A 2 -4.12 -40.85 -9.78
C THR A 2 -3.86 -40.20 -8.43
N SER A 3 -2.70 -39.56 -8.26
CA SER A 3 -2.36 -38.81 -7.07
C SER A 3 -3.30 -37.60 -6.90
N PRO A 4 -3.88 -37.37 -5.70
CA PRO A 4 -4.66 -36.16 -5.47
C PRO A 4 -3.72 -34.95 -5.42
N LEU A 5 -4.07 -33.91 -6.18
CA LEU A 5 -3.41 -32.61 -6.15
C LEU A 5 -3.60 -32.00 -4.75
N SER A 6 -2.52 -31.94 -3.97
CA SER A 6 -2.47 -31.20 -2.72
C SER A 6 -2.66 -29.72 -3.04
N HIS A 7 -3.88 -29.22 -2.86
CA HIS A 7 -4.15 -27.79 -2.90
C HIS A 7 -3.62 -27.18 -1.59
N PRO A 8 -2.85 -26.09 -1.62
CA PRO A 8 -2.47 -25.39 -0.40
C PRO A 8 -3.76 -24.98 0.31
N LEU A 9 -3.86 -25.30 1.59
CA LEU A 9 -4.93 -24.83 2.46
C LEU A 9 -4.81 -23.30 2.52
N VAL A 10 -5.55 -22.59 1.68
CA VAL A 10 -5.83 -21.18 1.89
C VAL A 10 -6.63 -21.14 3.18
N ALA A 11 -6.00 -20.71 4.26
CA ALA A 11 -6.68 -20.44 5.50
C ALA A 11 -7.81 -19.46 5.20
N THR A 12 -9.05 -19.92 5.28
CA THR A 12 -10.22 -19.04 5.30
C THR A 12 -10.24 -18.36 6.66
N SER A 13 -9.43 -17.30 6.78
CA SER A 13 -9.51 -16.35 7.90
C SER A 13 -10.96 -15.92 8.08
N GLY A 14 -11.48 -15.99 9.31
CA GLY A 14 -12.80 -15.44 9.61
C GLY A 14 -12.84 -13.95 9.28
N THR A 15 -14.01 -13.37 9.04
CA THR A 15 -14.14 -11.97 8.59
C THR A 15 -13.41 -10.96 9.49
N GLY A 16 -13.30 -11.24 10.79
CA GLY A 16 -12.52 -10.42 11.75
C GLY A 16 -11.00 -10.59 11.61
N ASP A 17 -10.54 -11.81 11.37
CA ASP A 17 -9.12 -12.12 11.14
C ASP A 17 -8.64 -11.46 9.85
N TRP A 18 -9.48 -11.47 8.80
CA TRP A 18 -9.17 -10.79 7.53
C TRP A 18 -8.91 -9.30 7.68
N MET A 19 -9.71 -8.58 8.48
CA MET A 19 -9.49 -7.14 8.70
C MET A 19 -8.18 -6.89 9.45
N HIS A 20 -7.87 -7.74 10.44
CA HIS A 20 -6.62 -7.67 11.19
C HIS A 20 -5.40 -8.00 10.31
N ASP A 21 -5.50 -9.03 9.48
CA ASP A 21 -4.48 -9.43 8.50
C ASP A 21 -4.21 -8.30 7.51
N ARG A 22 -5.27 -7.66 7.00
CA ARG A 22 -5.16 -6.51 6.10
C ARG A 22 -4.49 -5.30 6.74
N LEU A 23 -4.82 -4.99 7.99
CA LEU A 23 -4.20 -3.90 8.72
C LEU A 23 -2.72 -4.20 9.00
N THR A 24 -2.41 -5.45 9.35
CA THR A 24 -1.03 -5.92 9.57
C THR A 24 -0.20 -5.81 8.29
N GLU A 25 -0.74 -6.24 7.16
CA GLU A 25 -0.09 -6.12 5.86
C GLU A 25 0.11 -4.65 5.46
N ALA A 26 -0.91 -3.81 5.68
CA ALA A 26 -0.81 -2.38 5.40
C ALA A 26 0.29 -1.71 6.22
N ARG A 27 0.41 -2.04 7.51
CA ARG A 27 1.51 -1.59 8.37
C ARG A 27 2.86 -2.04 7.85
N GLY A 28 2.97 -3.28 7.37
CA GLY A 28 4.18 -3.80 6.74
C GLY A 28 4.61 -2.97 5.53
N VAL A 29 3.67 -2.62 4.66
CA VAL A 29 3.93 -1.75 3.49
C VAL A 29 4.39 -0.36 3.93
N LEU A 30 3.73 0.24 4.94
CA LEU A 30 4.09 1.59 5.42
C LEU A 30 5.42 1.62 6.15
N ALA A 31 5.85 0.51 6.77
CA ALA A 31 7.17 0.40 7.39
C ALA A 31 8.31 0.46 6.35
N ASN A 32 8.02 0.17 5.07
CA ASN A 32 9.04 0.12 4.02
C ASN A 32 8.59 0.74 2.70
N THR A 33 8.03 1.95 2.74
CA THR A 33 7.47 2.65 1.57
C THR A 33 8.43 2.76 0.38
N SER A 34 9.74 2.77 0.60
CA SER A 34 10.76 2.81 -0.46
C SER A 34 10.82 1.57 -1.35
N GLN A 35 10.36 0.41 -0.86
CA GLN A 35 10.35 -0.86 -1.60
C GLN A 35 9.02 -1.11 -2.31
N HIS A 36 8.07 -0.18 -2.19
CA HIS A 36 6.72 -0.35 -2.69
C HIS A 36 6.36 0.77 -3.68
N PRO A 37 5.60 0.45 -4.73
CA PRO A 37 5.08 1.48 -5.62
C PRO A 37 4.14 2.42 -4.85
N GLU A 38 4.14 3.69 -5.20
CA GLU A 38 3.33 4.72 -4.51
C GLU A 38 1.84 4.36 -4.46
N SER A 39 1.31 3.69 -5.50
CA SER A 39 -0.07 3.20 -5.52
C SER A 39 -0.38 2.22 -4.40
N LEU A 40 0.56 1.34 -4.06
CA LEU A 40 0.42 0.38 -2.95
C LEU A 40 0.55 1.08 -1.60
N VAL A 41 1.45 2.06 -1.48
CA VAL A 41 1.60 2.89 -0.28
C VAL A 41 0.32 3.70 0.00
N ILE A 42 -0.28 4.29 -1.04
CA ILE A 42 -1.57 5.00 -0.94
C ILE A 42 -2.68 4.05 -0.46
N LEU A 43 -2.74 2.83 -1.02
CA LEU A 43 -3.75 1.85 -0.62
C LEU A 43 -3.56 1.42 0.84
N ALA A 44 -2.32 1.15 1.26
CA ALA A 44 -1.99 0.78 2.63
C ALA A 44 -2.35 1.91 3.63
N ALA A 45 -2.01 3.16 3.31
CA ALA A 45 -2.36 4.30 4.14
C ALA A 45 -3.89 4.45 4.30
N ARG A 46 -4.66 4.25 3.23
CA ARG A 46 -6.14 4.27 3.29
C ARG A 46 -6.71 3.16 4.17
N VAL A 47 -6.11 1.97 4.13
CA VAL A 47 -6.51 0.84 5.00
C VAL A 47 -6.26 1.20 6.47
N VAL A 48 -5.09 1.75 6.79
CA VAL A 48 -4.76 2.19 8.15
C VAL A 48 -5.77 3.23 8.65
N VAL A 49 -6.02 4.29 7.87
CA VAL A 49 -7.00 5.34 8.25
C VAL A 49 -8.40 4.78 8.50
N GLY A 50 -8.84 3.79 7.72
CA GLY A 50 -10.18 3.23 7.83
C GLY A 50 -10.34 2.12 8.87
N GLN A 51 -9.25 1.52 9.37
CA GLN A 51 -9.31 0.28 10.14
C GLN A 51 -8.45 0.29 11.43
N THR A 52 -7.61 1.30 11.65
CA THR A 52 -6.87 1.41 12.90
C THR A 52 -7.69 2.08 13.99
N ASP A 53 -7.58 1.58 15.22
CA ASP A 53 -8.09 2.23 16.43
C ASP A 53 -7.08 3.23 17.03
N ASP A 54 -5.84 3.28 16.51
CA ASP A 54 -4.81 4.21 16.98
C ASP A 54 -4.90 5.56 16.26
N THR A 55 -5.36 6.57 17.00
CA THR A 55 -5.47 7.96 16.52
C THR A 55 -4.15 8.55 16.00
N ARG A 56 -3.00 8.13 16.55
CA ARG A 56 -1.68 8.61 16.10
C ARG A 56 -1.32 7.98 14.77
N GLU A 57 -1.47 6.66 14.67
CA GLU A 57 -1.23 5.93 13.42
C GLU A 57 -2.13 6.44 12.29
N CYS A 58 -3.40 6.74 12.60
CA CYS A 58 -4.34 7.36 11.68
C CYS A 58 -3.86 8.76 11.23
N GLY A 59 -3.39 9.59 12.17
CA GLY A 59 -2.83 10.92 11.87
C GLY A 59 -1.62 10.85 10.94
N ASP A 60 -0.67 9.97 11.25
CA ASP A 60 0.54 9.75 10.45
C ASP A 60 0.18 9.29 9.02
N ALA A 61 -0.82 8.40 8.88
CA ALA A 61 -1.29 7.94 7.58
C ALA A 61 -2.01 9.03 6.76
N ILE A 62 -2.78 9.91 7.42
CA ILE A 62 -3.41 11.08 6.77
C ILE A 62 -2.34 12.06 6.27
N ASP A 63 -1.32 12.33 7.08
CA ASP A 63 -0.25 13.24 6.70
C ASP A 63 0.62 12.66 5.56
N LEU A 64 0.86 11.34 5.55
CA LEU A 64 1.46 10.66 4.41
C LEU A 64 0.63 10.83 3.13
N LEU A 65 -0.68 10.61 3.19
CA LEU A 65 -1.58 10.81 2.04
C LEU A 65 -1.52 12.25 1.51
N ARG A 66 -1.48 13.24 2.41
CA ARG A 66 -1.32 14.65 2.03
C ARG A 66 0.02 14.93 1.37
N GLN A 67 1.11 14.32 1.83
CA GLN A 67 2.43 14.48 1.21
C GLN A 67 2.46 13.88 -0.21
N LEU A 68 1.83 12.72 -0.39
CA LEU A 68 1.75 12.05 -1.69
C LEU A 68 0.86 12.83 -2.68
N ASP A 69 -0.27 13.38 -2.22
CA ASP A 69 -1.14 14.24 -3.04
C ASP A 69 -0.45 15.55 -3.45
N ARG A 70 0.40 16.08 -2.55
CA ARG A 70 1.20 17.28 -2.81
C ARG A 70 2.40 17.05 -3.72
N ARG A 71 2.79 15.80 -4.03
CA ARG A 71 3.80 15.54 -5.06
C ARG A 71 3.12 15.73 -6.41
N PRO A 72 3.28 16.90 -7.05
CA PRO A 72 2.56 17.20 -8.28
C PRO A 72 3.13 16.29 -9.37
N LEU A 73 2.39 16.20 -10.47
CA LEU A 73 2.71 15.62 -11.77
C LEU A 73 4.15 15.86 -12.31
N HIS A 74 5.04 16.57 -11.61
CA HIS A 74 6.45 16.76 -11.90
C HIS A 74 7.24 15.46 -12.07
N ALA A 75 6.91 14.40 -11.32
CA ALA A 75 7.51 13.08 -11.54
C ALA A 75 7.02 12.43 -12.86
N ILE A 76 5.75 12.64 -13.21
CA ILE A 76 5.15 12.15 -14.46
C ILE A 76 5.70 12.94 -15.65
N ALA A 77 5.93 14.25 -15.51
CA ALA A 77 6.56 15.07 -16.54
C ALA A 77 8.05 14.74 -16.74
N ALA A 78 8.80 14.49 -15.65
CA ALA A 78 10.21 14.10 -15.73
C ALA A 78 10.40 12.70 -16.36
N ALA A 79 9.47 11.76 -16.11
CA ALA A 79 9.46 10.45 -16.75
C ALA A 79 8.95 10.49 -18.20
N ALA A 80 8.03 11.40 -18.53
CA ALA A 80 7.48 11.56 -19.88
C ALA A 80 8.45 12.29 -20.83
N PHE A 81 9.33 13.15 -20.30
CA PHE A 81 10.30 13.91 -21.09
C PHE A 81 11.70 13.83 -20.46
N PRO A 82 12.41 12.70 -20.60
CA PRO A 82 13.74 12.53 -20.00
C PRO A 82 14.83 13.38 -20.67
N ASN A 83 14.57 13.97 -21.85
CA ASN A 83 15.52 14.82 -22.56
C ASN A 83 14.80 16.03 -23.15
N GLY A 84 14.83 17.16 -22.44
CA GLY A 84 14.60 18.47 -23.05
C GLY A 84 15.74 18.75 -24.04
N GLY A 85 15.60 18.26 -25.26
CA GLY A 85 16.49 18.60 -26.38
C GLY A 85 16.36 20.10 -26.67
N ALA A 86 17.31 20.88 -26.15
CA ALA A 86 17.62 22.18 -26.71
C ALA A 86 18.41 21.91 -28.01
N ALA A 87 17.74 22.09 -29.14
CA ALA A 87 18.35 22.22 -30.47
C ALA A 87 18.52 23.70 -30.80
#